data_AF-A0A7J8TML4-F1
#
_entry.id   AF-A0A7J8TML4-F1
#
_cell.length_a   1.000
_cell.length_b   1.000
_cell.length_c   1.000
_cell.angle_alpha   90.00
_cell.angle_beta   90.00
_cell.angle_gamma   90.00
#
_symmetry.space_group_name_H-M   'P 1'
#
loop_
_entity.id
_entity.type
_entity.pdbx_description
1 polymer ?
#
loop_
_entity_poly.entity_id
_entity_poly.type
_entity_poly.pdbx_seq_one_letter_code
_entity_poly.pdbx_strand_id
1 'polypeptide(L)'
;MLGANVKKNVVVTISSDKGLCGGINSTSVKISKGLHKLNSGPEKETKYVILGEKAKAQLVRDSKKDIELIITELQKNPLNYTQVSVLADEILKNVEYDALRIVFNKFHSVVSFVPTVSTVLSPEIVEREAESGGKLGDLDSYEVEGGETKGEILQNLAEFQFSC
;
A
#
# COMPACT_ATOMS: atom_id res chain seq x y z
N MET A 1 4.06 16.23 0.38
CA MET A 1 3.84 15.48 1.64
C MET A 1 2.40 15.73 2.02
N LEU A 2 1.59 14.69 2.18
CA LEU A 2 0.23 14.83 2.72
C LEU A 2 0.35 15.32 4.17
N GLY A 3 -0.45 16.31 4.54
CA GLY A 3 -0.46 17.00 5.84
C GLY A 3 -1.06 16.17 6.99
N ALA A 4 -1.52 14.95 6.70
CA ALA A 4 -2.12 14.05 7.68
C ALA A 4 -1.13 13.62 8.78
N ASN A 5 -1.59 13.66 10.03
CA ASN A 5 -0.86 13.13 11.19
C ASN A 5 -0.88 11.59 11.18
N VAL A 6 -0.05 11.00 10.33
CA VAL A 6 0.10 9.54 10.17
C VAL A 6 1.12 9.00 11.16
N LYS A 7 0.68 8.09 12.05
CA LYS A 7 1.53 7.41 13.04
C LYS A 7 1.87 5.99 12.61
N LYS A 8 0.89 5.23 12.09
CA LYS A 8 1.07 3.83 11.63
C LYS A 8 1.25 3.78 10.11
N ASN A 9 2.46 3.50 9.66
CA ASN A 9 2.79 3.39 8.24
C ASN A 9 2.99 1.92 7.86
N VAL A 10 2.41 1.51 6.75
CA VAL A 10 2.64 0.17 6.19
C VAL A 10 3.21 0.31 4.79
N VAL A 11 4.37 -0.30 4.54
CA VAL A 11 5.01 -0.31 3.22
C VAL A 11 4.74 -1.67 2.56
N VAL A 12 3.79 -1.71 1.64
CA VAL A 12 3.50 -2.89 0.83
C VAL A 12 4.54 -2.98 -0.29
N THR A 13 5.44 -3.95 -0.19
CA THR A 13 6.54 -4.13 -1.14
C THR A 13 6.19 -5.21 -2.15
N ILE A 14 5.95 -4.82 -3.40
CA ILE A 14 5.60 -5.75 -4.48
C ILE A 14 6.85 -6.20 -5.23
N SER A 15 7.02 -7.52 -5.33
CA SER A 15 8.08 -8.20 -6.07
C SER A 15 7.56 -9.50 -6.70
N SER A 16 8.35 -10.10 -7.58
CA SER A 16 8.07 -11.43 -8.14
C SER A 16 8.56 -12.54 -7.20
N ASP A 17 8.00 -13.74 -7.36
CA ASP A 17 8.56 -14.98 -6.80
C ASP A 17 9.79 -15.46 -7.59
N LYS A 18 9.88 -15.06 -8.87
CA LYS A 18 10.94 -15.44 -9.81
C LYS A 18 12.04 -14.37 -9.91
N GLY A 19 13.22 -14.82 -10.30
CA GLY A 19 14.41 -13.97 -10.50
C GLY A 19 14.67 -13.64 -11.97
N LEU A 20 15.91 -13.26 -12.28
CA LEU A 20 16.40 -12.99 -13.65
C LEU A 20 15.68 -11.83 -14.37
N CYS A 21 15.25 -10.84 -13.61
CA CYS A 21 14.50 -9.68 -14.09
C CYS A 21 15.30 -8.36 -13.99
N GLY A 22 16.64 -8.45 -14.01
CA GLY A 22 17.52 -7.30 -13.76
C GLY A 22 17.23 -6.62 -12.43
N GLY A 23 17.08 -5.29 -12.45
CA GLY A 23 16.90 -4.46 -11.25
C GLY A 23 15.47 -4.36 -10.69
N ILE A 24 14.46 -4.99 -11.30
CA ILE A 24 13.04 -4.79 -10.95
C ILE A 24 12.77 -5.06 -9.46
N ASN A 25 13.09 -6.25 -8.98
CA ASN A 25 12.81 -6.64 -7.58
C ASN A 25 13.63 -5.84 -6.56
N SER A 26 14.92 -5.63 -6.82
CA SER A 26 15.80 -4.88 -5.91
C SER A 26 15.46 -3.40 -5.85
N THR A 27 14.90 -2.83 -6.92
CA THR A 27 14.45 -1.44 -6.93
C THR A 27 13.25 -1.24 -6.01
N SER A 28 12.24 -2.14 -6.06
CA SER A 28 11.11 -2.10 -5.11
C SER A 28 11.62 -2.14 -3.66
N VAL A 29 12.51 -3.09 -3.34
CA VAL A 29 13.07 -3.22 -1.98
C VAL A 29 13.85 -1.97 -1.56
N LYS A 30 14.63 -1.37 -2.45
CA LYS A 30 15.40 -0.14 -2.16
C LYS A 30 14.47 1.03 -1.82
N ILE A 31 13.41 1.23 -2.61
CA ILE A 31 12.42 2.28 -2.35
C ILE A 31 11.67 2.01 -1.04
N SER A 32 11.28 0.77 -0.78
CA SER A 32 10.62 0.38 0.47
C SER A 32 11.48 0.65 1.70
N LYS A 33 12.78 0.30 1.67
CA LYS A 33 13.73 0.64 2.75
C LYS A 33 13.85 2.15 2.96
N GLY A 34 13.84 2.92 1.87
CA GLY A 34 13.83 4.38 1.93
C GLY A 34 12.57 4.93 2.62
N LEU A 35 11.39 4.46 2.21
CA LEU A 35 10.11 4.85 2.81
C LEU A 35 10.02 4.47 4.28
N HIS A 36 10.50 3.28 4.64
CA HIS A 36 10.55 2.85 6.04
C HIS A 36 11.38 3.81 6.88
N LYS A 37 12.60 4.13 6.44
CA LYS A 37 13.47 5.06 7.16
C LYS A 37 12.88 6.47 7.25
N LEU A 38 12.23 6.97 6.19
CA LEU A 38 11.64 8.30 6.15
C LEU A 38 10.41 8.45 7.05
N ASN A 39 9.67 7.36 7.27
CA ASN A 39 8.45 7.37 8.08
C ASN A 39 8.64 6.79 9.49
N SER A 40 9.85 6.31 9.82
CA SER A 40 10.21 5.91 11.19
C SER A 40 10.46 7.12 12.08
N GLY A 41 10.08 7.03 13.36
CA GLY A 41 10.35 8.09 14.34
C GLY A 41 9.89 7.71 15.75
N PRO A 42 10.17 8.54 16.78
CA PRO A 42 9.83 8.23 18.18
C PRO A 42 8.34 7.93 18.43
N GLU A 43 7.46 8.53 17.62
CA GLU A 43 6.00 8.37 17.71
C GLU A 43 5.39 7.74 16.46
N LYS A 44 6.23 7.20 15.56
CA LYS A 44 5.80 6.63 14.29
C LYS A 44 6.27 5.19 14.16
N GLU A 45 5.32 4.32 13.93
CA GLU A 45 5.56 2.92 13.62
C GLU A 45 5.54 2.75 12.10
N THR A 46 6.53 2.02 11.58
CA THR A 46 6.52 1.62 10.17
C THR A 46 6.74 0.12 10.05
N LYS A 47 5.83 -0.55 9.35
CA LYS A 47 5.87 -1.99 9.09
C LYS A 47 5.94 -2.28 7.60
N TYR A 48 6.30 -3.51 7.26
CA TYR A 48 6.28 -4.05 5.92
C TYR A 48 5.19 -5.10 5.77
N VAL A 49 4.52 -5.04 4.63
CA VAL A 49 3.80 -6.18 4.05
C VAL A 49 4.54 -6.55 2.78
N ILE A 50 4.88 -7.82 2.63
CA ILE A 50 5.71 -8.29 1.53
C ILE A 50 4.89 -9.16 0.60
N LEU A 51 4.84 -8.77 -0.68
CA LEU A 51 4.25 -9.55 -1.76
C LEU A 51 5.37 -10.08 -2.67
N GLY A 52 5.59 -11.39 -2.64
CA GLY A 52 6.56 -12.11 -3.47
C GLY A 52 7.86 -12.53 -2.78
N GLU A 53 8.39 -13.68 -3.19
CA GLU A 53 9.56 -14.33 -2.56
C GLU A 53 10.85 -13.48 -2.66
N LYS A 54 11.04 -12.66 -3.71
CA LYS A 54 12.29 -11.90 -3.91
C LYS A 54 12.43 -10.69 -2.99
N ALA A 55 11.34 -10.04 -2.61
CA ALA A 55 11.39 -9.00 -1.58
C ALA A 55 11.59 -9.64 -0.19
N LYS A 56 10.89 -10.74 0.11
CA LYS A 56 11.05 -11.50 1.35
C LYS A 56 12.51 -11.88 1.58
N ALA A 57 13.16 -12.50 0.59
CA ALA A 57 14.55 -12.90 0.69
C ALA A 57 15.53 -11.75 1.01
N GLN A 58 15.22 -10.53 0.56
CA GLN A 58 16.05 -9.34 0.79
C GLN A 58 15.72 -8.60 2.09
N LEU A 59 14.45 -8.60 2.54
CA LEU A 59 13.99 -7.84 3.71
C LEU A 59 14.03 -8.66 5.00
N VAL A 60 13.83 -9.97 4.96
CA VAL A 60 13.78 -10.83 6.16
C VAL A 60 15.10 -10.83 6.92
N ARG A 61 16.24 -10.61 6.25
CA ARG A 61 17.55 -10.58 6.92
C ARG A 61 17.73 -9.38 7.84
N ASP A 62 17.31 -8.20 7.37
CA ASP A 62 17.62 -6.93 8.03
C ASP A 62 16.43 -6.36 8.80
N SER A 63 15.20 -6.70 8.42
CA SER A 63 13.97 -6.04 8.87
C SER A 63 12.93 -7.03 9.40
N LYS A 64 13.34 -8.23 9.84
CA LYS A 64 12.41 -9.28 10.31
C LYS A 64 11.39 -8.80 11.34
N LYS A 65 11.81 -7.94 12.26
CA LYS A 65 10.99 -7.42 13.36
C LYS A 65 9.90 -6.44 12.89
N ASP A 66 10.09 -5.86 11.70
CA ASP A 66 9.22 -4.85 11.12
C ASP A 66 8.35 -5.43 10.01
N ILE A 67 8.35 -6.75 9.82
CA ILE A 67 7.50 -7.42 8.82
C ILE A 67 6.25 -7.95 9.52
N GLU A 68 5.09 -7.46 9.08
CA GLU A 68 3.79 -7.85 9.62
C GLU A 68 3.22 -9.06 8.88
N LEU A 69 3.29 -9.03 7.54
CA LEU A 69 2.69 -10.05 6.68
C LEU A 69 3.59 -10.33 5.48
N ILE A 70 3.66 -11.61 5.09
CA ILE A 70 4.40 -12.09 3.93
C ILE A 70 3.47 -13.00 3.13
N ILE A 71 3.23 -12.64 1.88
CA ILE A 71 2.47 -13.45 0.93
C ILE A 71 3.35 -13.73 -0.28
N THR A 72 3.47 -15.00 -0.66
CA THR A 72 4.33 -15.48 -1.76
C THR A 72 3.54 -16.40 -2.68
N GLU A 73 4.17 -16.86 -3.75
CA GLU A 73 3.55 -17.77 -4.74
C GLU A 73 2.38 -17.14 -5.53
N LEU A 74 2.42 -15.81 -5.67
CA LEU A 74 1.40 -15.00 -6.35
C LEU A 74 1.34 -15.26 -7.85
N GLN A 75 2.40 -15.83 -8.44
CA GLN A 75 2.56 -15.98 -9.89
C GLN A 75 2.38 -17.42 -10.39
N LYS A 76 1.77 -18.31 -9.59
CA LYS A 76 1.47 -19.69 -10.02
C LYS A 76 0.44 -19.72 -11.15
N ASN A 77 -0.55 -18.84 -11.10
CA ASN A 77 -1.57 -18.64 -12.12
C ASN A 77 -1.51 -17.19 -12.65
N PRO A 78 -2.08 -16.90 -13.84
CA PRO A 78 -2.28 -15.51 -14.27
C PRO A 78 -3.07 -14.75 -13.21
N LEU A 79 -2.50 -13.63 -12.75
CA LEU A 79 -3.15 -12.74 -11.78
C LEU A 79 -4.45 -12.20 -12.36
N ASN A 80 -5.53 -12.32 -11.59
CA ASN A 80 -6.82 -11.73 -11.91
C ASN A 80 -7.34 -10.90 -10.73
N TYR A 81 -8.37 -10.11 -10.98
CA TYR A 81 -8.94 -9.21 -9.98
C TYR A 81 -9.41 -9.96 -8.73
N THR A 82 -10.09 -11.11 -8.88
CA THR A 82 -10.56 -11.91 -7.73
C THR A 82 -9.43 -12.30 -6.78
N GLN A 83 -8.26 -12.69 -7.31
CA GLN A 83 -7.10 -12.99 -6.48
C GLN A 83 -6.57 -11.75 -5.77
N VAL A 84 -6.52 -10.61 -6.47
CA VAL A 84 -6.09 -9.33 -5.89
C VAL A 84 -7.06 -8.87 -4.80
N SER A 85 -8.37 -9.02 -4.99
CA SER A 85 -9.37 -8.68 -3.96
C SER A 85 -9.22 -9.52 -2.71
N VAL A 86 -8.96 -10.82 -2.84
CA VAL A 86 -8.71 -11.70 -1.67
C VAL A 86 -7.44 -11.29 -0.93
N LEU A 87 -6.36 -10.97 -1.67
CA LEU A 87 -5.12 -10.47 -1.07
C LEU A 87 -5.33 -9.12 -0.38
N ALA A 88 -6.09 -8.23 -1.00
CA ALA A 88 -6.41 -6.93 -0.44
C ALA A 88 -7.18 -7.09 0.87
N ASP A 89 -8.23 -7.92 0.87
CA ASP A 89 -9.03 -8.24 2.06
C ASP A 89 -8.20 -8.87 3.19
N GLU A 90 -7.27 -9.77 2.86
CA GLU A 90 -6.35 -10.36 3.84
C GLU A 90 -5.43 -9.30 4.48
N ILE A 91 -4.91 -8.37 3.68
CA ILE A 91 -4.08 -7.27 4.19
C ILE A 91 -4.90 -6.33 5.07
N LEU A 92 -6.08 -5.91 4.59
CA LEU A 92 -6.96 -4.97 5.29
C LEU A 92 -7.45 -5.52 6.64
N LYS A 93 -7.68 -6.84 6.74
CA LYS A 93 -8.13 -7.49 7.98
C LYS A 93 -7.05 -7.68 9.02
N ASN A 94 -5.83 -7.97 8.57
CA ASN A 94 -4.74 -8.40 9.47
C ASN A 94 -3.74 -7.28 9.79
N VAL A 95 -3.77 -6.17 9.06
CA VAL A 95 -2.76 -5.12 9.16
C VAL A 95 -3.43 -3.80 9.50
N GLU A 96 -3.10 -3.25 10.66
CA GLU A 96 -3.55 -1.92 11.07
C GLU A 96 -2.65 -0.84 10.46
N TYR A 97 -3.25 0.22 9.90
CA TYR A 97 -2.51 1.30 9.27
C TYR A 97 -3.27 2.63 9.33
N ASP A 98 -2.52 3.73 9.31
CA ASP A 98 -3.01 5.08 9.00
C ASP A 98 -2.74 5.41 7.53
N ALA A 99 -1.58 4.98 7.02
CA ALA A 99 -1.20 5.11 5.62
C ALA A 99 -0.51 3.85 5.11
N LEU A 100 -1.08 3.27 4.06
CA LEU A 100 -0.56 2.14 3.33
C LEU A 100 0.11 2.65 2.05
N ARG A 101 1.41 2.34 1.90
CA ARG A 101 2.27 2.79 0.80
C ARG A 101 2.65 1.61 -0.07
N ILE A 102 2.04 1.51 -1.24
CA ILE A 102 2.26 0.42 -2.18
C ILE A 102 3.41 0.76 -3.11
N VAL A 103 4.48 -0.02 -3.02
CA VAL A 103 5.69 0.13 -3.85
C VAL A 103 5.66 -0.91 -4.96
N PHE A 104 5.57 -0.43 -6.20
CA PHE A 104 5.54 -1.28 -7.38
C PHE A 104 6.30 -0.64 -8.54
N ASN A 105 6.60 -1.43 -9.57
CA ASN A 105 7.24 -0.93 -10.78
C ASN A 105 6.18 -0.74 -11.86
N LYS A 106 5.92 0.51 -12.23
CA LYS A 106 5.01 0.83 -13.33
C LYS A 106 5.72 0.59 -14.65
N PHE A 107 5.11 -0.17 -15.54
CA PHE A 107 5.60 -0.35 -16.90
C PHE A 107 5.64 1.00 -17.61
N HIS A 108 6.77 1.31 -18.26
CA HIS A 108 6.91 2.50 -19.09
C HIS A 108 7.23 2.13 -20.54
N SER A 109 8.19 1.22 -20.74
CA SER A 109 8.52 0.64 -22.05
C SER A 109 9.14 -0.74 -21.88
N VAL A 110 9.40 -1.43 -22.99
CA VAL A 110 10.06 -2.76 -22.99
C VAL A 110 11.43 -2.72 -22.28
N VAL A 111 12.13 -1.59 -22.31
CA VAL A 111 13.47 -1.44 -21.72
C VAL A 111 13.48 -0.71 -20.39
N SER A 112 12.34 -0.18 -19.93
CA SER A 112 12.29 0.71 -18.77
C SER A 112 11.02 0.55 -17.92
N PHE A 113 11.20 0.64 -16.62
CA PHE A 113 10.14 0.70 -15.63
C PHE A 113 10.36 1.90 -14.71
N VAL A 114 9.28 2.41 -14.12
CA VAL A 114 9.31 3.53 -13.19
C VAL A 114 8.86 3.05 -11.81
N PRO A 115 9.77 3.04 -10.81
CA PRO A 115 9.39 2.76 -9.43
C PRO A 115 8.36 3.79 -8.97
N THR A 116 7.20 3.30 -8.55
CA THR A 116 6.04 4.12 -8.21
C THR A 116 5.58 3.77 -6.81
N VAL A 117 5.10 4.79 -6.09
CA VAL A 117 4.51 4.64 -4.77
C VAL A 117 3.08 5.15 -4.83
N SER A 118 2.12 4.26 -4.63
CA SER A 118 0.72 4.65 -4.37
C SER A 118 0.51 4.76 -2.86
N THR A 119 -0.34 5.68 -2.42
CA THR A 119 -0.69 5.83 -1.00
C THR A 119 -2.20 5.68 -0.86
N VAL A 120 -2.61 4.77 0.02
CA VAL A 120 -3.98 4.59 0.48
C VAL A 120 -4.00 4.99 1.95
N LEU A 121 -4.93 5.87 2.31
CA LEU A 121 -5.11 6.31 3.69
C LEU A 121 -6.21 5.47 4.33
N SER A 122 -6.14 5.25 5.64
CA SER A 122 -7.21 4.55 6.36
C SER A 122 -8.47 5.42 6.42
N PRO A 123 -9.67 4.81 6.52
CA PRO A 123 -10.93 5.54 6.58
C PRO A 123 -10.92 6.67 7.63
N GLU A 124 -10.35 6.42 8.82
CA GLU A 124 -10.25 7.44 9.87
C GLU A 124 -9.40 8.66 9.47
N ILE A 125 -8.29 8.44 8.76
CA ILE A 125 -7.43 9.53 8.28
C ILE A 125 -8.09 10.26 7.12
N VAL A 126 -8.77 9.52 6.24
CA VAL A 126 -9.54 10.02 5.11
C VAL A 126 -10.66 10.96 5.59
N GLU A 127 -11.43 10.57 6.60
CA GLU A 127 -12.47 11.40 7.22
C GLU A 127 -11.88 12.67 7.83
N ARG A 128 -10.83 12.57 8.65
CA ARG A 128 -10.17 13.73 9.26
C ARG A 128 -9.62 14.71 8.22
N GLU A 129 -9.03 14.22 7.13
CA GLU A 129 -8.54 15.06 6.04
C GLU A 129 -9.69 15.72 5.25
N ALA A 130 -10.83 15.03 5.11
CA ALA A 130 -12.03 15.59 4.49
C ALA A 130 -12.61 16.74 5.34
N GLU A 131 -12.71 16.56 6.66
CA GLU A 131 -13.15 17.61 7.59
C GLU A 131 -12.20 18.82 7.63
N SER A 132 -10.90 18.58 7.38
CA SER A 132 -9.86 19.62 7.39
C SER A 132 -9.80 20.44 6.08
N GLY A 133 -10.69 20.18 5.12
CA GLY A 133 -10.75 20.91 3.84
C GLY A 133 -9.62 20.56 2.86
N GLY A 134 -9.06 19.35 2.95
CA GLY A 134 -8.06 18.85 2.01
C GLY A 134 -8.65 18.51 0.62
N LYS A 135 -7.85 17.91 -0.27
CA LYS A 135 -8.30 17.45 -1.61
C LYS A 135 -9.52 16.51 -1.59
N LEU A 136 -9.81 15.90 -0.44
CA LEU A 136 -10.95 15.02 -0.24
C LEU A 136 -12.25 15.76 0.11
N GLY A 137 -12.17 17.04 0.50
CA GLY A 137 -13.33 17.91 0.68
C GLY A 137 -14.10 18.17 -0.61
N ASP A 138 -13.49 17.96 -1.78
CA ASP A 138 -14.17 18.06 -3.07
C ASP A 138 -15.30 17.02 -3.25
N LEU A 139 -15.35 15.97 -2.42
CA LEU A 139 -16.48 15.04 -2.38
C LEU A 139 -17.78 15.72 -1.92
N ASP A 140 -17.70 16.82 -1.18
CA ASP A 140 -18.88 17.63 -0.80
C ASP A 140 -19.57 18.30 -2.01
N SER A 141 -18.92 18.29 -3.18
CA SER A 141 -19.53 18.73 -4.44
C SER A 141 -20.44 17.69 -5.08
N TYR A 142 -20.40 16.44 -4.62
CA TYR A 142 -21.21 15.33 -5.14
C TYR A 142 -22.39 15.08 -4.21
N GLU A 143 -23.59 14.99 -4.78
CA GLU A 143 -24.77 14.53 -4.06
C GLU A 143 -24.75 13.00 -4.02
N VAL A 144 -24.65 12.41 -2.83
CA VAL A 144 -24.66 10.95 -2.67
C VAL A 144 -26.05 10.48 -2.30
N GLU A 145 -26.64 9.68 -3.19
CA GLU A 145 -27.94 9.04 -2.96
C GLU A 145 -27.76 7.74 -2.18
N GLY A 146 -28.54 7.53 -1.12
CA GLY A 146 -28.51 6.32 -0.30
C GLY A 146 -28.73 6.59 1.18
N GLY A 147 -28.89 5.52 1.98
CA GLY A 147 -28.93 5.61 3.45
C GLY A 147 -27.54 5.56 4.10
N GLU A 148 -26.49 5.46 3.30
CA GLU A 148 -25.10 5.36 3.74
C GLU A 148 -24.56 6.75 4.14
N THR A 149 -23.78 6.79 5.20
CA THR A 149 -23.10 7.99 5.68
C THR A 149 -21.88 8.33 4.83
N LYS A 150 -21.46 9.61 4.82
CA LYS A 150 -20.24 10.05 4.11
C LYS A 150 -19.00 9.22 4.49
N GLY A 151 -18.90 8.80 5.75
CA GLY A 151 -17.83 7.94 6.25
C GLY A 151 -17.84 6.55 5.62
N GLU A 152 -19.01 5.91 5.54
CA GLU A 152 -19.16 4.59 4.90
C GLU A 152 -18.80 4.63 3.41
N ILE A 153 -19.19 5.69 2.70
CA ILE A 153 -18.84 5.87 1.28
C ILE A 153 -17.33 6.03 1.10
N LEU A 154 -16.71 6.86 1.95
CA LEU A 154 -15.27 7.09 1.96
C LEU A 154 -14.48 5.81 2.26
N GLN A 155 -14.98 5.01 3.20
CA GLN A 155 -14.42 3.71 3.52
C GLN A 155 -14.50 2.77 2.30
N ASN A 156 -15.69 2.59 1.74
CA ASN A 156 -15.91 1.74 0.57
C ASN A 156 -15.01 2.15 -0.61
N LEU A 157 -14.87 3.46 -0.85
CA LEU A 157 -14.01 4.00 -1.90
C LEU A 157 -12.52 3.72 -1.64
N ALA A 158 -12.07 3.84 -0.38
CA ALA A 158 -10.69 3.55 -0.01
C ALA A 158 -10.35 2.06 -0.15
N GLU A 159 -11.26 1.17 0.27
CA GLU A 159 -11.13 -0.27 0.10
C GLU A 159 -11.10 -0.67 -1.39
N PHE A 160 -11.98 -0.07 -2.19
CA PHE A 160 -11.98 -0.26 -3.64
C PHE A 160 -10.68 0.24 -4.28
N GLN A 161 -10.21 1.44 -3.91
CA GLN A 161 -8.96 2.01 -4.41
C GLN A 161 -7.74 1.14 -4.06
N PHE A 162 -7.76 0.41 -2.94
CA PHE A 162 -6.68 -0.49 -2.58
C PHE A 162 -6.62 -1.75 -3.47
N SER A 163 -7.78 -2.24 -3.91
CA SER A 163 -7.89 -3.46 -4.72
C SER A 163 -7.69 -3.24 -6.23
N CYS A 164 -7.71 -1.99 -6.71
CA CYS A 164 -7.54 -1.59 -8.11
C CYS A 164 -6.10 -1.17 -8.45
#